data_AF-A0A661BM85-F1
#
_entry.id   AF-A0A661BM85-F1
#
_cell.length_a   1.000
_cell.length_b   1.000
_cell.length_c   1.000
_cell.angle_alpha   90.00
_cell.angle_beta   90.00
_cell.angle_gamma   90.00
#
_symmetry.space_group_name_H-M   'P 1'
#
loop_
_entity.id
_entity.type
_entity.pdbx_description
1 polymer ?
#
loop_
_entity_poly.entity_id
_entity_poly.type
_entity_poly.pdbx_seq_one_letter_code
_entity_poly.pdbx_strand_id
1 'polypeptide(L)' 'MAHIGHPLVGDPVYGKRQPVNFPESPTLATVLLGFGRQALHAASLQLAHPCRDEELSVQAPLPADMQALISALDDAVK' A
#
# COMPACT_ATOMS: atom_id res chain seq x y z
N MET A 1 12.19 -2.24 -2.58
CA MET A 1 11.49 -2.83 -1.43
C MET A 1 11.88 -4.28 -1.23
N ALA A 2 11.45 -5.24 -2.06
CA ALA A 2 11.88 -6.64 -1.90
C ALA A 2 13.41 -6.84 -1.97
N HIS A 3 14.10 -6.13 -2.88
CA HIS A 3 15.56 -6.17 -2.99
C HIS A 3 16.30 -5.76 -1.70
N ILE A 4 15.72 -4.85 -0.91
CA ILE A 4 16.28 -4.40 0.37
C ILE A 4 15.72 -5.18 1.57
N GLY A 5 15.06 -6.32 1.34
CA GLY A 5 14.51 -7.18 2.40
C GLY A 5 13.12 -6.80 2.90
N HIS A 6 12.48 -5.78 2.33
CA HIS A 6 11.17 -5.28 2.76
C HIS A 6 10.17 -5.30 1.60
N PRO A 7 9.61 -6.46 1.20
CA PRO A 7 8.63 -6.53 0.11
C PRO A 7 7.33 -5.81 0.48
N LEU A 8 6.56 -5.41 -0.54
CA LEU A 8 5.26 -4.78 -0.33
C LEU A 8 4.21 -5.81 0.12
N VAL A 9 3.28 -5.37 0.97
CA VAL A 9 2.10 -6.16 1.35
C VAL A 9 1.29 -6.47 0.09
N GLY A 10 0.83 -7.72 -0.02
CA GLY A 10 0.00 -8.20 -1.14
C GLY A 10 0.73 -8.29 -2.48
N ASP A 11 2.06 -8.19 -2.52
CA ASP A 11 2.83 -8.36 -3.76
C ASP A 11 2.84 -9.82 -4.24
N PRO A 12 2.19 -10.15 -5.38
CA PRO A 12 2.09 -11.53 -5.84
C PRO A 12 3.38 -12.04 -6.51
N VAL A 13 4.31 -11.15 -6.87
CA VAL A 13 5.53 -11.51 -7.61
C VAL A 13 6.72 -11.57 -6.67
N TYR A 14 6.92 -10.53 -5.86
CA TYR A 14 8.10 -10.40 -5.00
C TYR A 14 7.80 -10.59 -3.51
N GLY A 15 6.52 -10.57 -3.12
CA GLY A 15 6.09 -10.84 -1.76
C GLY A 15 6.12 -12.33 -1.47
N LYS A 16 7.00 -12.75 -0.56
CA LYS A 16 6.87 -14.10 0.01
C LYS A 16 5.57 -14.12 0.83
N ARG A 17 4.71 -15.11 0.60
CA ARG A 17 3.60 -15.42 1.52
C ARG A 17 4.20 -15.82 2.87
N GLN A 18 4.43 -14.83 3.73
CA GLN A 18 4.78 -15.09 5.11
C GLN A 18 3.50 -15.48 5.85
N PRO A 19 3.55 -16.48 6.74
CA PRO A 19 2.43 -16.75 7.62
C PRO A 19 2.22 -15.52 8.49
N VAL A 20 1.11 -14.82 8.24
CA VAL A 20 0.68 -13.67 9.01
C VAL A 20 0.09 -14.21 10.31
N ASN A 21 0.92 -14.33 11.35
CA ASN A 21 0.47 -14.77 12.67
C ASN A 21 0.53 -13.61 13.66
N PHE A 22 -0.59 -12.88 13.76
CA PHE A 22 -0.82 -11.85 14.77
C PHE A 22 -1.88 -12.33 15.76
N PRO A 23 -1.50 -13.17 16.75
CA PRO A 23 -2.47 -13.74 17.70
C PRO A 23 -3.15 -12.67 18.56
N GLU A 24 -2.49 -11.53 18.77
CA GLU A 24 -3.01 -10.40 19.55
C GLU A 24 -3.94 -9.49 18.72
N SER A 25 -3.95 -9.60 17.40
CA SER A 25 -4.83 -8.83 16.51
C SER A 25 -5.35 -9.68 15.34
N PRO A 26 -6.43 -10.46 15.56
CA PRO A 26 -7.02 -11.31 14.51
C PRO A 26 -7.60 -10.49 13.36
N THR A 27 -8.06 -9.26 13.64
CA THR A 27 -8.54 -8.32 12.63
C THR A 27 -7.41 -7.93 11.66
N LEU A 28 -6.22 -7.61 12.18
CA LEU A 28 -5.06 -7.27 11.35
C LEU A 28 -4.65 -8.45 10.46
N ALA A 29 -4.61 -9.66 11.01
CA ALA A 29 -4.27 -10.86 10.24
C ALA A 29 -5.26 -11.06 9.07
N THR A 30 -6.56 -10.86 9.31
CA THR A 30 -7.60 -10.97 8.28
C THR A 30 -7.42 -9.93 7.18
N VAL A 31 -7.14 -8.67 7.54
CA VAL A 31 -6.92 -7.58 6.57
C VAL A 31 -5.67 -7.83 5.73
N LEU A 32 -4.57 -8.26 6.34
CA LEU A 32 -3.31 -8.56 5.64
C LEU A 32 -3.44 -9.76 4.68
N LEU A 33 -4.13 -10.83 5.10
CA LEU A 33 -4.37 -12.00 4.26
C LEU A 33 -5.35 -11.69 3.11
N GLY A 34 -6.30 -10.78 3.34
CA GLY A 34 -7.27 -10.33 2.34
C GLY A 34 -6.73 -9.29 1.35
N PHE A 35 -5.56 -8.70 1.59
CA PHE A 35 -4.99 -7.67 0.75
C PHE A 35 -4.32 -8.26 -0.51
N GLY A 36 -5.12 -8.42 -1.57
CA GLY A 36 -4.75 -9.19 -2.77
C GLY A 36 -3.93 -8.49 -3.85
N ARG A 37 -3.42 -7.27 -3.60
CA ARG A 37 -2.58 -6.52 -4.57
C ARG A 37 -1.42 -5.85 -3.85
N GLN A 38 -0.42 -5.41 -4.59
CA GLN A 38 0.66 -4.58 -4.04
C GLN A 38 0.08 -3.35 -3.35
N ALA A 39 0.44 -3.13 -2.08
CA ALA A 39 0.18 -1.90 -1.34
C ALA A 39 1.03 -0.73 -1.88
N LEU A 40 0.79 -0.41 -3.16
CA LEU A 40 1.47 0.61 -3.94
C LEU A 40 0.42 1.54 -4.57
N HIS A 41 0.65 2.84 -4.45
CA HIS A 41 -0.24 3.88 -4.98
C HIS A 41 0.57 5.07 -5.48
N ALA A 42 0.29 5.51 -6.71
CA ALA A 42 0.85 6.73 -7.26
C ALA A 42 0.01 7.92 -6.77
N ALA A 43 0.38 8.48 -5.61
CA ALA A 43 -0.39 9.51 -4.94
C ALA A 43 -0.36 10.87 -5.66
N SER A 44 0.72 11.17 -6.37
CA SER A 44 0.89 12.42 -7.12
C SER A 44 1.66 12.18 -8.42
N LEU A 45 1.39 13.03 -9.40
CA LEU A 45 2.10 13.09 -10.66
C LEU A 45 2.34 14.55 -11.03
N GLN A 46 3.58 14.87 -11.39
CA GLN A 46 4.00 16.19 -11.85
C GLN A 46 4.77 16.05 -13.16
N LEU A 47 4.44 16.86 -14.14
CA LEU A 47 5.07 16.87 -15.47
C LEU A 47 4.88 18.21 -16.17
N ALA A 48 5.77 18.53 -17.11
CA ALA A 48 5.59 19.67 -18.01
C ALA A 48 4.46 19.37 -19.01
N HIS A 49 3.53 20.30 -19.16
CA HIS A 49 2.41 20.11 -20.07
C HIS A 49 2.93 20.02 -21.52
N PRO A 50 2.53 19.01 -22.32
CA PRO A 50 3.17 18.72 -23.61
C PRO A 50 2.94 19.79 -24.68
N CYS A 51 1.88 20.59 -24.51
CA CYS A 51 1.48 21.63 -25.47
C CYS A 51 1.43 23.05 -24.86
N ARG A 52 1.70 23.19 -23.56
CA ARG A 52 1.63 24.47 -22.83
C ARG A 52 2.90 24.54 -22.02
N ASP A 53 3.58 25.68 -22.04
CA ASP A 53 4.82 25.89 -21.27
C ASP A 53 4.50 26.09 -19.77
N GLU A 54 3.73 25.15 -19.22
CA GLU A 54 3.13 25.18 -17.88
C GLU A 54 3.39 23.84 -17.18
N GLU A 55 3.52 23.86 -15.86
CA GLU A 55 3.61 22.65 -15.05
C GLU A 55 2.22 22.10 -14.75
N LEU A 56 2.03 20.80 -14.95
CA LEU A 56 0.83 20.06 -14.58
C LEU A 56 1.11 19.23 -13.33
N SER A 57 0.29 19.43 -12.30
CA SER A 57 0.34 18.68 -11.05
C SER A 57 -1.04 18.09 -10.76
N VAL A 58 -1.10 16.77 -10.57
CA VAL A 58 -2.33 16.05 -10.22
C VAL A 58 -2.08 15.15 -9.02
N GLN A 59 -3.14 14.95 -8.22
CA GLN A 59 -3.12 14.12 -7.03
C GLN A 59 -4.28 13.14 -7.07
N ALA A 60 -4.05 11.93 -6.56
CA ALA A 60 -5.06 10.89 -6.43
C ALA A 60 -5.26 10.56 -4.94
N PRO A 61 -6.50 10.57 -4.43
CA PRO A 61 -6.77 10.22 -3.04
C PRO A 61 -6.32 8.78 -2.76
N LEU A 62 -5.97 8.51 -1.51
CA LEU A 62 -5.57 7.17 -1.10
C LEU A 62 -6.76 6.19 -1.32
N PRO A 63 -6.56 5.04 -1.97
CA PRO A 63 -7.63 4.06 -2.17
C PRO A 63 -8.18 3.50 -0.86
N ALA A 64 -9.48 3.14 -0.85
CA ALA A 64 -10.17 2.70 0.38
C ALA A 64 -9.59 1.43 1.01
N ASP A 65 -9.06 0.52 0.19
CA ASP A 65 -8.38 -0.69 0.67
C ASP A 65 -7.10 -0.35 1.44
N MET A 66 -6.28 0.58 0.95
CA MET A 66 -5.07 1.05 1.63
C MET A 66 -5.40 1.85 2.89
N GLN A 67 -6.48 2.63 2.90
CA GLN A 67 -6.96 3.28 4.11
C GLN A 67 -7.31 2.26 5.19
N ALA A 68 -8.09 1.23 4.84
CA ALA A 68 -8.45 0.16 5.77
C ALA A 68 -7.22 -0.62 6.28
N LEU A 69 -6.24 -0.87 5.41
CA LEU A 69 -4.98 -1.50 5.78
C LEU A 69 -4.20 -0.66 6.82
N ILE A 70 -4.06 0.64 6.60
CA ILE A 70 -3.37 1.55 7.53
C ILE A 70 -4.10 1.62 8.87
N SER A 71 -5.44 1.77 8.85
CA SER A 71 -6.22 1.80 10.09
C SER A 71 -6.06 0.53 10.92
N ALA A 72 -6.08 -0.65 10.27
CA ALA A 72 -5.87 -1.91 10.97
C ALA A 72 -4.45 -2.04 11.58
N LEU A 73 -3.44 -1.46 10.93
CA LEU A 73 -2.07 -1.41 11.45
C LEU A 73 -1.95 -0.45 12.65
N ASP A 74 -2.53 0.74 12.56
CA ASP A 74 -2.50 1.74 13.63
C ASP A 74 -3.20 1.25 14.90
N ASP A 75 -4.31 0.53 14.75
CA ASP A 75 -5.05 -0.01 15.89
C ASP A 75 -4.35 -1.21 16.55
N ALA A 76 -3.49 -1.92 15.83
CA ALA A 76 -2.73 -3.04 16.37
C ALA A 76 -1.46 -2.63 17.14
N VAL A 77 -1.03 -1.36 17.02
CA VAL A 77 0.16 -0.82 17.72
C VAL A 77 -0.22 -0.10 19.03
N LYS A 78 -1.51 0.16 19.26
CA LYS A 78 -2.04 0.73 20.51
C LYS A 78 -2.21 -0.35 21.57
#